data_AF-A0A2V8W8H0-F1
#
_entry.id   AF-A0A2V8W8H0-F1
#
_cell.length_a   1.000
_cell.length_b   1.000
_cell.length_c   1.000
_cell.angle_alpha   90.00
_cell.angle_beta   90.00
_cell.angle_gamma   90.00
#
_symmetry.space_group_name_H-M   'P 1'
#
loop_
_entity.id
_entity.type
_entity.pdbx_description
1 polymer ?
#
loop_
_entity_poly.entity_id
_entity_poly.type
_entity_poly.pdbx_seq_one_letter_code
_entity_poly.pdbx_strand_id
1 'polypeptide(L)'
;MIFYRELRVAFYSLLRTQGLAITVIVTLALGIGANAAIFTLVRGVLLKPLVNRDENRLIYIRQSAPGNNDDNTTFSVPEIQDLRASVKTLSAFGEFSTIEFTMVGLGEPRVVQAGVVSGDYFEVMGLHPV
;
A
#
# COMPACT_ATOMS: atom_id res chain seq x y z
N MET A 1 -44.02 -25.39 6.36
CA MET A 1 -44.64 -24.92 5.09
C MET A 1 -45.01 -23.45 5.08
N ILE A 2 -45.35 -22.80 6.21
CA ILE A 2 -45.81 -21.39 6.24
C ILE A 2 -44.72 -20.41 5.79
N PHE A 3 -43.47 -20.55 6.29
CA PHE A 3 -42.36 -19.64 5.98
C PHE A 3 -42.07 -19.47 4.47
N TYR A 4 -42.11 -20.56 3.70
CA TYR A 4 -41.88 -20.52 2.25
C TYR A 4 -43.01 -19.77 1.51
N ARG A 5 -44.24 -19.90 2.00
CA ARG A 5 -45.40 -19.21 1.44
C ARG A 5 -45.34 -17.72 1.75
N GLU A 6 -44.96 -17.33 2.97
CA GLU A 6 -44.71 -15.94 3.37
C GLU A 6 -43.64 -15.28 2.49
N LEU A 7 -42.50 -15.95 2.28
CA LEU A 7 -41.40 -15.44 1.45
C LEU A 7 -41.81 -15.23 0.00
N ARG A 8 -42.57 -16.18 -0.57
CA ARG A 8 -43.10 -16.09 -1.94
C ARG A 8 -44.09 -14.94 -2.10
N VAL A 9 -44.97 -14.74 -1.11
CA VAL A 9 -45.93 -13.63 -1.11
C VAL A 9 -45.22 -12.28 -1.00
N ALA A 10 -44.22 -12.15 -0.13
CA ALA A 10 -43.41 -10.93 0.01
C ALA A 10 -42.67 -10.59 -1.30
N PHE A 11 -42.08 -11.59 -1.97
CA PHE A 11 -41.41 -11.40 -3.26
C PHE A 11 -42.38 -10.93 -4.36
N TYR A 12 -43.56 -11.53 -4.45
CA TYR A 12 -44.61 -11.08 -5.37
C TYR A 12 -45.10 -9.66 -5.06
N SER A 13 -45.18 -9.29 -3.78
CA SER A 13 -45.53 -7.94 -3.35
C SER A 13 -44.49 -6.91 -3.81
N LEU A 14 -43.20 -7.22 -3.66
CA LEU A 14 -42.09 -6.38 -4.15
C LEU A 14 -42.12 -6.19 -5.66
N LEU A 15 -42.42 -7.26 -6.41
CA LEU A 15 -42.58 -7.21 -7.87
C LEU A 15 -43.79 -6.40 -8.32
N ARG A 16 -44.79 -6.20 -7.45
CA ARG A 16 -45.99 -5.40 -7.77
C ARG A 16 -45.77 -3.90 -7.54
N THR A 17 -44.82 -3.53 -6.68
CA THR A 17 -44.43 -2.13 -6.38
C THR A 17 -42.99 -1.85 -6.81
N GLN A 18 -42.68 -2.08 -8.09
CA GLN A 18 -41.31 -2.06 -8.62
C GLN A 18 -40.56 -0.76 -8.37
N GLY A 19 -41.21 0.41 -8.50
CA GLY A 19 -40.56 1.71 -8.28
C GLY A 19 -40.05 1.90 -6.86
N LEU A 20 -40.89 1.60 -5.86
CA LEU A 20 -40.49 1.67 -4.45
C LEU A 20 -39.39 0.64 -4.13
N ALA A 21 -39.56 -0.59 -4.61
CA ALA A 21 -38.60 -1.67 -4.38
C ALA A 21 -37.21 -1.33 -4.93
N ILE A 22 -37.13 -0.81 -6.16
CA ILE A 22 -35.87 -0.40 -6.78
C ILE A 22 -35.21 0.71 -5.98
N THR A 23 -35.95 1.77 -5.61
CA THR A 23 -35.38 2.88 -4.82
C THR A 23 -34.82 2.41 -3.49
N VAL A 24 -35.54 1.55 -2.77
CA VAL A 24 -35.09 0.99 -1.50
C VAL A 24 -33.83 0.13 -1.69
N ILE A 25 -33.83 -0.76 -2.70
CA ILE A 25 -32.67 -1.61 -3.01
C ILE A 25 -31.44 -0.76 -3.35
N VAL A 26 -31.59 0.24 -4.21
CA VAL A 26 -30.48 1.14 -4.62
C VAL A 26 -29.96 1.92 -3.42
N THR A 27 -30.84 2.45 -2.57
CA THR A 27 -30.44 3.21 -1.38
C THR A 27 -29.68 2.33 -0.39
N LEU A 28 -30.17 1.11 -0.13
CA LEU A 28 -29.49 0.12 0.70
C LEU A 28 -28.14 -0.29 0.12
N ALA A 29 -28.10 -0.61 -1.18
CA ALA A 29 -26.88 -1.01 -1.87
C ALA A 29 -25.82 0.10 -1.82
N LEU A 30 -26.23 1.35 -2.02
CA LEU A 30 -25.34 2.51 -1.95
C LEU A 30 -24.81 2.72 -0.53
N GLY A 31 -25.67 2.69 0.48
CA GLY A 31 -25.25 2.86 1.88
C GLY A 31 -24.31 1.76 2.37
N ILE A 32 -24.63 0.50 2.05
CA ILE A 32 -23.78 -0.64 2.40
C ILE A 32 -22.45 -0.57 1.63
N GLY A 33 -22.51 -0.33 0.32
CA GLY A 33 -21.34 -0.26 -0.55
C GLY A 33 -20.39 0.88 -0.20
N ALA A 34 -20.92 2.07 0.08
CA ALA A 34 -20.13 3.23 0.48
C ALA A 34 -19.39 2.98 1.81
N ASN A 35 -20.09 2.43 2.82
CA ASN A 35 -19.46 2.10 4.09
C ASN A 35 -18.37 1.03 3.91
N ALA A 36 -18.66 -0.05 3.19
CA ALA A 36 -17.67 -1.09 2.91
C ALA A 36 -16.46 -0.57 2.13
N ALA A 37 -16.67 0.33 1.16
CA ALA A 37 -15.60 0.94 0.38
C ALA A 37 -14.70 1.84 1.24
N ILE A 38 -15.28 2.70 2.08
CA ILE A 38 -14.54 3.56 3.00
C ILE A 38 -13.70 2.71 3.96
N PHE A 39 -14.29 1.69 4.60
CA PHE A 39 -13.55 0.82 5.51
C PHE A 39 -12.47 0.00 4.80
N THR A 40 -12.71 -0.45 3.58
CA THR A 40 -11.70 -1.16 2.77
C THR A 40 -10.55 -0.24 2.42
N LEU A 41 -10.82 1.01 2.02
CA LEU A 41 -9.80 2.00 1.71
C LEU A 41 -8.99 2.38 2.94
N VAL A 42 -9.66 2.71 4.05
CA VAL A 42 -9.00 3.02 5.33
C VAL A 42 -8.16 1.85 5.78
N ARG A 43 -8.69 0.62 5.70
CA ARG A 43 -7.92 -0.57 6.04
C ARG A 43 -6.75 -0.79 5.09
N GLY A 44 -6.91 -0.55 3.80
CA GLY A 44 -5.86 -0.78 2.80
C GLY A 44 -4.74 0.26 2.82
N VAL A 45 -5.07 1.52 3.13
CA VAL A 45 -4.15 2.67 3.05
C VAL A 45 -3.60 3.06 4.42
N LEU A 46 -4.43 3.09 5.46
CA LEU A 46 -4.04 3.61 6.78
C LEU A 46 -3.71 2.52 7.79
N LEU A 47 -4.39 1.36 7.73
CA LEU A 47 -4.28 0.33 8.77
C LEU A 47 -3.66 -0.98 8.29
N LYS A 48 -3.40 -1.14 7.00
CA LYS A 48 -2.71 -2.33 6.50
C LYS A 48 -1.25 -2.10 6.90
N PRO A 49 -0.73 -2.88 7.85
CA PRO A 49 0.65 -2.71 8.28
C PRO A 49 1.53 -2.82 7.04
N LEU A 50 2.53 -1.94 6.94
CA LEU A 50 3.57 -2.16 5.95
C LEU A 50 4.08 -3.58 6.19
N VAL A 51 4.32 -4.35 5.12
CA VAL A 51 4.71 -5.77 5.21
C VAL A 51 6.11 -5.95 5.83
N ASN A 52 6.63 -4.90 6.47
CA ASN A 52 7.94 -4.83 7.04
C ASN A 52 7.88 -5.27 8.50
N ARG A 53 8.87 -6.05 8.90
CA ARG A 53 9.07 -6.44 10.30
C ARG A 53 9.32 -5.18 11.14
N ASP A 54 8.72 -5.10 12.32
CA ASP A 54 8.87 -3.97 13.25
C ASP A 54 8.58 -2.59 12.63
N GLU A 55 7.50 -2.46 11.85
CA GLU A 55 7.09 -1.22 11.17
C GLU A 55 7.13 0.03 12.06
N ASN A 56 6.78 -0.09 13.34
CA ASN A 56 6.79 1.01 14.32
C ASN A 56 8.20 1.53 14.67
N ARG A 57 9.27 0.85 14.23
CA ARG A 57 10.67 1.19 14.50
C ARG A 57 11.43 1.59 13.24
N LEU A 58 10.78 1.56 12.07
CA LEU A 58 11.39 1.98 10.82
C LEU A 58 11.31 3.50 10.66
N ILE A 59 12.45 4.10 10.31
CA ILE A 59 12.57 5.54 10.08
C ILE A 59 13.15 5.75 8.69
N TYR A 60 12.52 6.63 7.91
CA TYR A 60 13.04 7.07 6.63
C TYR A 60 13.85 8.35 6.82
N ILE A 61 15.16 8.28 6.59
CA ILE A 61 16.06 9.42 6.71
C ILE A 61 16.01 10.23 5.41
N ARG A 62 15.72 11.52 5.52
CA ARG A 62 15.69 12.47 4.40
C ARG A 62 16.79 13.50 4.56
N GLN A 63 17.39 13.91 3.45
CA GLN A 63 18.19 15.12 3.42
C GLN A 63 17.55 16.17 2.53
N SER A 64 17.59 17.42 2.98
CA SER A 64 17.18 18.57 2.20
C SER A 64 18.39 19.27 1.60
N ALA A 65 18.26 19.73 0.36
CA ALA A 65 19.18 20.60 -0.34
C ALA A 65 18.46 21.93 -0.65
N PRO A 66 18.46 22.89 0.29
CA PRO A 66 17.76 24.17 0.13
C PRO A 66 18.22 24.95 -1.10
N GLY A 67 19.50 24.81 -1.48
CA GLY A 67 20.05 25.43 -2.69
C GLY A 67 19.44 24.92 -4.00
N ASN A 68 18.87 23.72 -3.99
CA ASN A 68 18.21 23.10 -5.15
C ASN A 68 16.67 23.07 -5.00
N ASN A 69 16.14 23.66 -3.92
CA ASN A 69 14.72 23.58 -3.54
C ASN A 69 14.20 22.12 -3.49
N ASP A 70 15.04 21.20 -2.99
CA ASP A 70 14.75 19.78 -2.86
C ASP A 70 14.72 19.37 -1.38
N ASP A 71 13.57 18.92 -0.89
CA ASP A 71 13.36 18.54 0.51
C ASP A 71 13.66 17.06 0.78
N ASN A 72 14.02 16.28 -0.26
CA ASN A 72 14.32 14.86 -0.14
C ASN A 72 15.28 14.40 -1.24
N THR A 73 16.52 14.87 -1.15
CA THR A 73 17.56 14.54 -2.12
C THR A 73 18.31 13.25 -1.76
N THR A 74 19.06 12.70 -2.72
CA THR A 74 19.76 11.40 -2.57
C THR A 74 21.08 11.59 -1.83
N PHE A 75 21.37 10.74 -0.84
CA PHE A 75 22.66 10.74 -0.14
C PHE A 75 23.79 10.23 -1.02
N SER A 76 24.94 10.88 -0.92
CA SER A 76 26.20 10.35 -1.46
C SER A 76 26.74 9.24 -0.55
N VAL A 77 27.55 8.34 -1.13
CA VAL A 77 28.12 7.20 -0.40
C VAL A 77 28.92 7.64 0.85
N PRO A 78 29.76 8.70 0.82
CA PRO A 78 30.45 9.16 2.02
C PRO A 78 29.50 9.69 3.11
N GLU A 79 28.45 10.42 2.74
CA GLU A 79 27.46 10.93 3.73
C GLU A 79 26.75 9.79 4.45
N ILE A 80 26.46 8.70 3.74
CA ILE A 80 25.88 7.50 4.35
C ILE A 80 26.86 6.85 5.36
N GLN A 81 28.14 6.80 5.02
CA GLN A 81 29.17 6.27 5.92
C GLN A 81 29.30 7.14 7.19
N ASP A 82 29.28 8.46 7.03
CA ASP A 82 29.32 9.40 8.15
C ASP A 82 28.09 9.27 9.06
N LEU A 83 26.90 9.10 8.47
CA LEU A 83 25.67 8.83 9.22
C LEU A 83 25.76 7.53 10.01
N ARG A 84 26.24 6.44 9.39
CA ARG A 84 26.42 5.14 10.04
C ARG A 84 27.45 5.21 11.18
N ALA A 85 28.51 6.00 11.01
CA ALA A 85 29.53 6.19 12.03
C ALA A 85 29.02 7.03 13.22
N SER A 86 28.21 8.05 12.95
CA SER A 86 27.80 9.05 13.95
C SER A 86 26.55 8.66 14.72
N VAL A 87 25.57 8.01 14.08
CA VAL A 87 24.28 7.68 14.70
C VAL A 87 24.37 6.33 15.42
N LYS A 88 24.24 6.35 16.75
CA LYS A 88 24.29 5.14 17.61
C LYS A 88 22.93 4.66 18.11
N THR A 89 21.87 5.41 17.83
CA THR A 89 20.50 5.09 18.27
C THR A 89 19.77 4.15 17.32
N LEU A 90 20.26 4.00 16.09
CA LEU A 90 19.72 3.11 15.07
C LEU A 90 20.43 1.75 15.15
N SER A 91 19.63 0.68 15.12
CA SER A 91 20.12 -0.70 15.21
C SER A 91 20.71 -1.23 13.91
N ALA A 92 20.21 -0.78 12.76
CA ALA A 92 20.64 -1.22 11.43
C ALA A 92 20.31 -0.15 10.37
N PHE A 93 21.00 -0.20 9.23
CA PHE A 93 20.87 0.74 8.13
C PHE A 93 20.59 0.00 6.82
N GLY A 94 19.40 0.23 6.26
CA GLY A 94 19.03 -0.23 4.92
C GLY A 94 19.17 0.91 3.93
N GLU A 95 20.02 0.74 2.93
CA GLU A 95 20.24 1.75 1.89
C GLU A 95 19.57 1.28 0.61
N PHE A 96 18.93 2.19 -0.11
CA PHE A 96 18.39 1.91 -1.43
C PHE A 96 18.49 3.13 -2.34
N SER A 97 18.61 2.87 -3.64
CA SER A 97 18.51 3.86 -4.70
C SER A 97 17.71 3.27 -5.85
N THR A 98 16.82 4.06 -6.44
CA THR A 98 16.01 3.63 -7.57
C THR A 98 16.62 4.14 -8.85
N ILE A 99 17.04 3.22 -9.71
CA ILE A 99 17.65 3.54 -11.00
C ILE A 99 17.01 2.72 -12.12
N GLU A 100 17.04 3.26 -13.33
CA GLU A 100 16.55 2.56 -14.51
C GLU A 100 17.66 1.69 -15.10
N PHE A 101 17.31 0.44 -15.41
CA PHE A 101 18.18 -0.46 -16.15
C PHE A 101 17.52 -0.84 -17.47
N THR A 102 18.33 -1.01 -18.51
CA THR A 102 17.88 -1.67 -19.72
C THR A 102 18.11 -3.16 -19.58
N MET A 103 17.02 -3.93 -19.51
CA MET A 103 17.05 -5.38 -19.44
C MET A 103 17.17 -5.95 -20.86
N VAL A 104 18.17 -6.80 -21.05
CA VAL A 104 18.47 -7.49 -22.32
C VAL A 104 18.56 -9.00 -22.05
N GLY A 105 18.17 -9.84 -23.01
CA GLY A 105 18.29 -11.31 -22.90
C GLY A 105 16.97 -12.06 -22.67
N LEU A 106 15.85 -11.35 -22.57
CA LEU A 106 14.49 -11.92 -22.46
C LEU A 106 13.59 -11.56 -23.66
N GLY A 107 14.20 -11.26 -24.82
CA GLY A 107 13.51 -10.78 -26.02
C GLY A 107 13.88 -9.33 -26.34
N GLU A 108 12.89 -8.51 -26.67
CA GLU A 108 13.10 -7.09 -26.94
C GLU A 108 13.64 -6.35 -25.70
N PRO A 109 14.61 -5.44 -25.86
CA PRO A 109 15.11 -4.64 -24.75
C PRO A 109 14.00 -3.84 -24.08
N ARG A 110 13.94 -3.90 -22.75
CA ARG A 110 12.95 -3.16 -21.95
C ARG A 110 13.64 -2.37 -20.86
N VAL A 111 13.26 -1.11 -20.72
CA VAL A 111 13.65 -0.29 -19.58
C VAL A 111 12.81 -0.75 -18.39
N VAL A 112 13.49 -1.07 -17.29
CA VAL A 112 12.88 -1.47 -16.02
C VAL A 112 13.41 -0.56 -14.92
N GLN A 113 12.51 -0.15 -14.04
CA GLN A 113 12.87 0.55 -12.82
C GLN A 113 13.29 -0.49 -11.78
N ALA A 114 14.53 -0.41 -11.29
CA ALA A 114 15.05 -1.32 -10.28
C ALA A 114 15.61 -0.56 -9.07
N GLY A 115 15.61 -1.24 -7.92
CA GLY A 115 16.28 -0.76 -6.71
C GLY A 115 17.66 -1.39 -6.59
N VAL A 116 18.70 -0.58 -6.43
CA VAL A 116 19.99 -1.01 -5.90
C VAL A 116 19.93 -0.85 -4.39
N VAL A 117 20.16 -1.94 -3.66
CA VAL A 117 20.03 -1.97 -2.20
C VAL A 117 21.29 -2.51 -1.54
N SER A 118 21.55 -2.10 -0.30
CA SER A 118 22.60 -2.72 0.53
C SER A 118 22.18 -4.12 0.98
N GLY A 119 23.14 -4.97 1.38
CA GLY A 119 22.83 -6.30 1.92
C GLY A 119 21.91 -6.25 3.14
N ASP A 120 22.19 -5.31 4.06
CA ASP A 120 21.41 -5.09 5.29
C ASP A 120 19.96 -4.66 5.00
N TYR A 121 19.65 -4.16 3.81
CA TYR A 121 18.31 -3.69 3.44
C TYR A 121 17.24 -4.76 3.62
N PHE A 122 17.53 -6.00 3.21
CA PHE A 122 16.57 -7.10 3.33
C PHE A 122 16.26 -7.44 4.78
N GLU A 123 17.27 -7.41 5.66
CA GLU A 123 17.09 -7.64 7.10
C GLU A 123 16.27 -6.51 7.74
N VAL A 124 16.59 -5.26 7.41
CA VAL A 124 15.86 -4.07 7.89
C VAL A 124 14.39 -4.10 7.45
N MET A 125 14.13 -4.50 6.21
CA MET A 125 12.77 -4.62 5.67
C MET A 125 12.06 -5.92 6.08
N GLY A 126 12.76 -6.87 6.71
CA GLY A 126 12.21 -8.18 7.09
C GLY A 126 11.90 -9.10 5.91
N LEU A 127 12.53 -8.88 4.75
CA LEU A 127 12.34 -9.66 3.53
C LEU A 127 13.21 -10.92 3.56
N HIS A 128 12.61 -12.05 3.20
CA HIS A 128 13.30 -13.34 3.13
C HIS A 128 13.13 -13.92 1.73
N PRO A 129 14.15 -14.59 1.16
CA PRO A 129 13.99 -15.31 -0.09
C PRO A 129 12.90 -16.39 0.04
N VAL A 130 12.12 -16.54 -1.02
CA VAL A 130 11.01 -17.50 -1.12
C VAL A 130 11.51 -18.86 -1.61
#